data_AF-A0A351A1Q5-F1
#
_entry.id   AF-A0A351A1Q5-F1
#
_cell.length_a   1.000
_cell.length_b   1.000
_cell.length_c   1.000
_cell.angle_alpha   90.00
_cell.angle_beta   90.00
_cell.angle_gamma   90.00
#
_symmetry.space_group_name_H-M   'P 1'
#
loop_
_entity.id
_entity.type
_entity.pdbx_description
1 polymer ?
#
loop_
_entity_poly.entity_id
_entity_poly.type
_entity_poly.pdbx_seq_one_letter_code
_entity_poly.pdbx_strand_id
1 'polypeptide(L)'
;MTFRVPEKYRIDGPAWETCGAFVVPHESYMLRVIASDGLGWEHVSVSLPNRTPSWKQMCFIKSVFWDEEDTVVQFHPPASEYVNHHPHCLHLWRSTGETMPRPPSILVGPKR
;
A
#
# COMPACT_ATOMS: atom_id res chain seq x y z
N MET A 1 -3.87 -11.95 11.73
CA MET A 1 -3.00 -11.15 10.85
C MET A 1 -3.81 -9.95 10.47
N THR A 2 -3.45 -8.81 11.06
CA THR A 2 -4.34 -7.65 11.19
C THR A 2 -3.70 -6.50 10.44
N PHE A 3 -4.46 -5.85 9.56
CA PHE A 3 -4.06 -4.59 8.97
C PHE A 3 -3.61 -3.62 10.07
N ARG A 4 -2.37 -3.16 9.96
CA ARG A 4 -1.70 -2.38 11.00
C ARG A 4 -1.89 -0.90 10.74
N VAL A 5 -2.17 -0.18 11.82
CA VAL A 5 -2.37 1.27 11.77
C VAL A 5 -1.28 1.94 12.60
N PRO A 6 -0.30 2.60 11.96
CA PRO A 6 0.80 3.22 12.66
C PRO A 6 0.38 4.57 13.25
N GLU A 7 -0.38 4.54 14.34
CA GLU A 7 -0.98 5.74 14.97
C GLU A 7 0.00 6.88 15.22
N LYS A 8 1.27 6.57 15.53
CA LYS A 8 2.33 7.58 15.69
C LYS A 8 2.57 8.48 14.47
N TYR A 9 2.13 8.08 13.28
CA TYR A 9 2.28 8.83 12.03
C TYR A 9 0.98 9.45 11.53
N ARG A 10 -0.14 9.25 12.24
CA ARG A 10 -1.44 9.78 11.84
C ARG A 10 -1.44 11.31 11.92
N ILE A 11 -1.96 11.94 10.90
CA ILE A 11 -2.17 13.40 10.84
C ILE A 11 -3.63 13.78 10.70
N ASP A 12 -4.49 12.85 10.24
CA ASP A 12 -5.93 13.08 10.09
C ASP A 12 -6.71 11.75 10.12
N GLY A 13 -8.03 11.86 10.34
CA GLY A 13 -8.96 10.74 10.48
C GLY A 13 -9.16 10.29 11.94
N PRO A 14 -10.23 9.53 12.22
CA PRO A 14 -10.53 9.03 13.56
C PRO A 14 -9.41 8.14 14.10
N ALA A 15 -9.03 8.38 15.35
CA ALA A 15 -8.03 7.58 16.04
C ALA A 15 -8.55 6.14 16.23
N TRP A 16 -7.64 5.16 16.14
CA TRP A 16 -7.94 3.73 16.32
C TRP A 16 -8.82 3.11 15.23
N GLU A 17 -9.13 3.86 14.18
CA GLU A 17 -9.73 3.33 12.96
C GLU A 17 -8.66 3.02 11.90
N THR A 18 -8.96 2.11 11.00
CA THR A 18 -8.08 1.72 9.88
C THR A 18 -7.96 2.83 8.83
N CYS A 19 -9.02 3.59 8.61
CA CYS A 19 -9.04 4.71 7.68
C CYS A 19 -8.30 5.94 8.26
N GLY A 20 -7.44 6.56 7.46
CA GLY A 20 -6.71 7.74 7.90
C GLY A 20 -5.68 8.28 6.93
N ALA A 21 -5.17 9.48 7.24
CA ALA A 21 -4.03 10.07 6.56
C ALA A 21 -2.81 10.09 7.50
N PHE A 22 -1.64 9.78 6.93
CA PHE A 22 -0.40 9.61 7.67
C PHE A 22 0.76 10.30 6.95
N VAL A 23 1.75 10.72 7.72
CA VAL A 23 3.06 11.15 7.19
C VAL A 23 4.13 10.24 7.76
N VAL A 24 4.65 9.35 6.92
CA VAL A 24 5.61 8.32 7.34
C VAL A 24 7.01 8.72 6.89
N PRO A 25 7.96 8.96 7.80
CA PRO A 25 9.34 9.23 7.45
C PRO A 25 10.04 7.96 6.93
N HIS A 26 10.79 8.08 5.85
CA HIS A 26 11.67 7.03 5.34
C HIS A 26 12.93 7.66 4.73
N GLU A 27 14.08 7.42 5.36
CA GLU A 27 15.35 8.09 5.02
C GLU A 27 15.17 9.62 5.05
N SER A 28 15.45 10.31 3.94
CA SER A 28 15.29 11.78 3.82
C SER A 28 13.93 12.20 3.27
N TYR A 29 12.94 11.30 3.17
CA TYR A 29 11.64 11.56 2.56
C TYR A 29 10.50 11.48 3.58
N MET A 30 9.52 12.37 3.42
CA MET A 30 8.25 12.33 4.14
C MET A 30 7.17 11.80 3.20
N LEU A 31 6.77 10.54 3.37
CA LEU A 31 5.78 9.88 2.53
C LEU A 31 4.38 10.27 3.00
N ARG A 32 3.55 10.82 2.10
CA ARG A 32 2.13 11.05 2.36
C ARG A 32 1.38 9.75 2.08
N VAL A 33 0.68 9.25 3.09
CA VAL A 33 0.05 7.94 3.03
C VAL A 33 -1.43 8.06 3.40
N ILE A 34 -2.30 7.43 2.62
CA ILE A 34 -3.71 7.27 2.99
C ILE A 34 -3.97 5.77 3.12
N ALA A 35 -4.46 5.34 4.28
CA ALA A 35 -4.95 4.00 4.49
C ALA A 35 -6.47 4.01 4.51
N SER A 36 -7.07 2.96 3.97
CA SER A 36 -8.51 2.75 3.98
C SER A 36 -8.82 1.27 3.88
N ASP A 37 -9.90 0.84 4.50
CA ASP A 37 -10.47 -0.48 4.28
C ASP A 37 -11.97 -0.39 3.95
N GLY A 38 -12.48 -1.40 3.26
CA GLY A 38 -13.87 -1.43 2.82
C GLY A 38 -14.04 -2.13 1.48
N LEU A 39 -15.29 -2.45 1.14
CA LEU A 39 -15.64 -3.14 -0.10
C LEU A 39 -14.82 -4.43 -0.35
N GLY A 40 -14.36 -5.10 0.71
CA GLY A 40 -13.54 -6.32 0.62
C GLY A 40 -12.04 -6.09 0.38
N TRP A 41 -11.55 -4.85 0.54
CA TRP A 41 -10.16 -4.48 0.32
C TRP A 41 -9.56 -3.75 1.50
N GLU A 42 -8.29 -4.06 1.78
CA GLU A 42 -7.36 -3.18 2.47
C GLU A 42 -6.58 -2.41 1.42
N HIS A 43 -6.42 -1.11 1.62
CA HIS A 43 -5.79 -0.22 0.65
C HIS A 43 -4.86 0.78 1.35
N VAL A 44 -3.69 0.98 0.76
CA VAL A 44 -2.77 2.05 1.12
C VAL A 44 -2.28 2.75 -0.13
N SER A 45 -2.46 4.07 -0.20
CA SER A 45 -1.85 4.90 -1.24
C SER A 45 -0.68 5.69 -0.67
N VAL A 46 0.36 5.86 -1.48
CA VAL A 46 1.60 6.52 -1.10
C VAL A 46 1.93 7.56 -2.14
N SER A 47 2.15 8.79 -1.72
CA SER A 47 2.47 9.89 -2.63
C SER A 47 3.63 10.75 -2.12
N LEU A 48 4.31 11.35 -3.09
CA LEU A 48 5.37 12.33 -2.90
C LEU A 48 5.07 13.54 -3.80
N PRO A 49 5.54 14.75 -3.43
CA PRO A 49 5.14 15.97 -4.12
C PRO A 49 5.70 16.09 -5.55
N ASN A 50 6.86 15.50 -5.83
CA ASN A 50 7.64 15.80 -7.05
C ASN A 50 8.22 14.59 -7.77
N ARG A 51 7.99 13.37 -7.28
CA ARG A 51 8.46 12.13 -7.91
C ARG A 51 7.64 10.94 -7.45
N THR A 52 7.57 9.91 -8.28
CA THR A 52 6.93 8.66 -7.90
C THR A 52 7.70 7.96 -6.76
N PRO A 53 7.00 7.41 -5.74
CA PRO A 53 7.63 6.57 -4.72
C PRO A 53 8.46 5.45 -5.35
N SER A 54 9.62 5.17 -4.76
CA SER A 54 10.49 4.09 -5.22
C SER A 54 9.99 2.74 -4.74
N TRP A 55 10.42 1.66 -5.40
CA TRP A 55 10.14 0.30 -4.96
C TRP A 55 10.51 0.07 -3.48
N LYS A 56 11.68 0.55 -3.05
CA LYS A 56 12.13 0.45 -1.65
C LYS A 56 11.16 1.14 -0.68
N GLN A 57 10.68 2.33 -1.03
CA GLN A 57 9.68 3.06 -0.23
C GLN A 57 8.36 2.28 -0.16
N MET A 58 7.91 1.68 -1.26
CA MET A 58 6.70 0.85 -1.28
C MET A 58 6.85 -0.42 -0.44
N CYS A 59 7.99 -1.12 -0.50
CA CYS A 59 8.27 -2.27 0.37
C CYS A 59 8.27 -1.89 1.85
N PHE A 60 8.85 -0.73 2.19
CA PHE A 60 8.81 -0.22 3.55
C PHE A 60 7.37 0.06 4.00
N ILE A 61 6.57 0.77 3.19
CA ILE A 61 5.16 1.00 3.52
C ILE A 61 4.38 -0.31 3.67
N LYS A 62 4.62 -1.32 2.82
CA LYS A 62 4.03 -2.66 3.02
C LYS A 62 4.31 -3.17 4.43
N SER A 63 5.57 -3.14 4.87
CA SER A 63 5.97 -3.65 6.19
C SER A 63 5.33 -2.90 7.36
N VAL A 64 4.98 -1.62 7.15
CA VAL A 64 4.32 -0.78 8.17
C VAL A 64 2.84 -1.15 8.35
N PHE A 65 2.13 -1.44 7.25
CA PHE A 65 0.67 -1.63 7.27
C PHE A 65 0.22 -3.10 7.19
N TRP A 66 1.06 -4.02 6.73
CA TRP A 66 0.73 -5.45 6.57
C TRP A 66 1.83 -6.34 7.13
N ASP A 67 1.48 -7.59 7.42
CA ASP A 67 2.44 -8.61 7.83
C ASP A 67 3.39 -8.99 6.67
N GLU A 68 4.55 -9.56 7.01
CA GLU A 68 5.57 -9.91 6.01
C GLU A 68 5.04 -10.94 5.00
N GLU A 69 4.25 -11.89 5.48
CA GLU A 69 3.64 -12.97 4.70
C GLU A 69 2.39 -12.53 3.90
N ASP A 70 1.87 -11.32 4.15
CA ASP A 70 0.70 -10.83 3.42
C ASP A 70 1.04 -10.54 1.96
N THR A 71 0.24 -11.08 1.05
CA THR A 71 0.33 -10.76 -0.37
C THR A 71 -0.41 -9.45 -0.64
N VAL A 72 0.34 -8.47 -1.12
CA VAL A 72 -0.13 -7.11 -1.45
C VAL A 72 0.30 -6.80 -2.87
N VAL A 73 -0.59 -6.23 -3.67
CA VAL A 73 -0.36 -6.00 -5.11
C VAL A 73 -0.54 -4.54 -5.49
N GLN A 74 0.02 -4.16 -6.63
CA GLN A 74 -0.31 -2.93 -7.34
C GLN A 74 -0.98 -3.32 -8.66
N PHE A 75 -2.15 -2.75 -8.93
CA PHE A 75 -2.84 -2.98 -10.19
C PHE A 75 -2.44 -1.94 -11.23
N HIS A 76 -2.40 -2.37 -12.49
CA HIS A 76 -2.44 -1.49 -13.66
C HIS A 76 -3.79 -1.72 -14.35
N PRO A 77 -4.82 -0.93 -13.99
CA PRO A 77 -6.13 -1.03 -14.62
C PRO A 77 -6.05 -0.77 -16.14
N PRO A 78 -7.06 -1.21 -16.91
CA PRO A 78 -7.22 -0.78 -18.30
C PRO A 78 -7.15 0.76 -18.40
N ALA A 79 -6.54 1.28 -19.47
CA ALA A 79 -6.37 2.72 -19.65
C ALA A 79 -7.70 3.50 -19.60
N SER A 80 -8.80 2.89 -20.07
CA SER A 80 -10.16 3.44 -20.02
C SER A 80 -10.72 3.61 -18.61
N GLU A 81 -10.19 2.88 -17.64
CA GLU A 81 -10.60 2.88 -16.23
C GLU A 81 -9.53 3.48 -15.33
N TYR A 82 -8.43 3.97 -15.91
CA TYR A 82 -7.30 4.51 -15.16
C TYR A 82 -7.67 5.86 -14.54
N VAL A 83 -7.76 5.90 -13.22
CA VAL A 83 -7.99 7.13 -12.46
C VAL A 83 -6.67 7.63 -11.90
N ASN A 84 -6.27 8.86 -12.28
CA ASN A 84 -5.03 9.48 -11.81
C ASN A 84 -5.26 10.93 -11.37
N HIS A 85 -5.65 11.10 -10.10
CA HIS A 85 -5.78 12.43 -9.49
C HIS A 85 -4.45 12.97 -8.93
N HIS A 86 -3.45 12.10 -8.73
CA HIS A 86 -2.18 12.47 -8.12
C HIS A 86 -1.03 11.79 -8.87
N PRO A 87 -0.30 12.51 -9.75
CA PRO A 87 0.62 11.92 -10.73
C PRO A 87 1.81 11.14 -10.14
N HIS A 88 2.08 11.34 -8.85
CA HIS A 88 3.14 10.68 -8.09
C HIS A 88 2.58 9.81 -6.95
N CYS A 89 1.45 9.16 -7.19
CA CYS A 89 0.81 8.26 -6.23
C CYS A 89 0.89 6.81 -6.70
N LEU A 90 1.32 5.93 -5.82
CA LEU A 90 1.27 4.48 -6.00
C LEU A 90 0.34 3.88 -4.95
N HIS A 91 -0.25 2.74 -5.27
CA HIS A 91 -1.33 2.17 -4.48
C HIS A 91 -1.06 0.68 -4.26
N LEU A 92 -1.29 0.24 -3.03
CA LEU A 92 -1.15 -1.13 -2.56
C LEU A 92 -2.51 -1.65 -2.13
N TRP A 93 -2.84 -2.87 -2.54
CA TRP A 93 -4.11 -3.52 -2.23
C TRP A 93 -3.92 -4.95 -1.77
N ARG A 94 -4.79 -5.37 -0.85
CA ARG A 94 -4.97 -6.76 -0.41
C ARG A 94 -6.46 -7.04 -0.27
N SER A 95 -6.92 -8.15 -0.86
CA SER A 95 -8.29 -8.62 -0.63
C SER A 95 -8.42 -9.18 0.78
N THR A 96 -9.51 -8.85 1.47
CA THR A 96 -9.81 -9.36 2.81
C THR A 96 -10.68 -10.63 2.78
N GLY A 97 -11.37 -10.89 1.67
CA GLY A 97 -12.26 -12.03 1.51
C GLY A 97 -11.64 -13.23 0.78
N GLU A 98 -10.60 -13.00 -0.01
CA GLU A 98 -9.98 -14.03 -0.85
C GLU A 98 -8.46 -14.03 -0.74
N THR A 99 -7.86 -15.21 -0.92
CA THR A 99 -6.40 -15.30 -1.05
C THR A 99 -6.00 -14.73 -2.40
N MET A 100 -5.16 -13.69 -2.37
CA MET A 100 -4.65 -13.06 -3.58
C MET A 100 -3.98 -14.09 -4.51
N PRO A 101 -4.38 -14.16 -5.80
CA PRO A 101 -3.78 -15.09 -6.74
C PRO A 101 -2.31 -14.77 -6.92
N ARG A 102 -1.48 -15.82 -6.99
CA ARG A 102 -0.05 -15.69 -7.26
C ARG A 102 0.32 -16.70 -8.35
N PRO A 103 1.15 -16.31 -9.33
CA PRO A 103 1.68 -17.27 -10.28
C PRO A 103 2.51 -18.34 -9.54
N PRO A 104 2.61 -19.57 -10.08
CA PRO A 104 3.56 -20.56 -9.58
C PRO A 104 4.97 -19.95 -9.49
N SER A 105 5.67 -20.17 -8.38
CA SER A 105 6.96 -19.53 -8.11
C SER A 105 8.02 -19.83 -9.19
N ILE A 106 7.91 -20.97 -9.86
CA ILE A 106 8.80 -21.38 -10.96
C ILE A 106 8.76 -20.41 -12.15
N LEU A 107 7.66 -19.68 -12.35
CA LEU A 107 7.56 -18.64 -13.39
C LEU A 107 8.42 -17.41 -13.06
N VAL A 108 8.81 -17.24 -11.79
CA VAL A 108 9.77 -16.23 -11.35
C VAL A 108 11.19 -16.81 -11.37
N GLY A 109 11.35 -18.03 -10.87
CA GLY A 109 12.61 -18.76 -10.87
C GLY A 109 12.62 -19.98 -9.94
N PRO A 110 13.67 -20.83 -9.99
CA PRO A 110 13.78 -21.99 -9.10
C PRO A 110 13.95 -21.55 -7.64
N LYS A 111 13.27 -22.25 -6.73
CA LYS A 111 13.52 -22.10 -5.28
C LYS A 111 14.88 -22.74 -4.97
N ARG A 112 15.72 -22.03 -4.22
CA ARG A 112 17.00 -22.52 -3.69
C ARG A 112 16.90 -22.65 -2.18
#